data_AF-A0A7X8JE50-F1
#
_entry.id   AF-A0A7X8JE50-F1
#
_cell.length_a   1.000
_cell.length_b   1.000
_cell.length_c   1.000
_cell.angle_alpha   90.00
_cell.angle_beta   90.00
_cell.angle_gamma   90.00
#
_symmetry.space_group_name_H-M   'P 1'
#
loop_
_entity.id
_entity.type
_entity.pdbx_description
1 polymer ?
#
loop_
_entity_poly.entity_id
_entity_poly.type
_entity_poly.pdbx_seq_one_letter_code
_entity_poly.pdbx_strand_id
1 'polypeptide(L)'
;MFIVFGWGRQTLKSFGPVLKYHCDHCHNEKHWVLYCKRTWFTLFFIPIIPYSTEYLMLCPICKYGVKLEKDKFEEYKAIALCNTDLINKAITQQEHAARMDELLSPTLNKNTDDADWAGKTETQKNYLRQLKEIEEERAARAAMSAGSQEPAYTESTTEEAGGN
;
A
#
# COMPACT_ATOMS: atom_id res chain seq x y z
N MET A 1 27.55 39.54 -25.44
CA MET A 1 27.61 38.08 -25.22
C MET A 1 26.53 37.73 -24.22
N PHE A 2 25.45 37.09 -24.64
CA PHE A 2 24.33 36.77 -23.75
C PHE A 2 24.52 35.38 -23.19
N ILE A 3 24.70 35.28 -21.88
CA ILE A 3 24.62 34.03 -21.14
C ILE A 3 23.13 33.78 -20.89
N VAL A 4 22.55 32.76 -21.53
CA VAL A 4 21.11 32.46 -21.44
C VAL A 4 20.84 31.05 -20.91
N PHE A 5 21.65 30.60 -19.97
CA PHE A 5 21.37 29.40 -19.17
C PHE A 5 21.06 29.79 -17.73
N GLY A 6 20.15 29.05 -17.09
CA GLY A 6 19.78 29.22 -15.70
C GLY A 6 19.63 27.87 -14.99
N TRP A 7 19.84 27.88 -13.68
CA TRP A 7 19.70 26.72 -12.80
C TRP A 7 18.73 27.03 -11.67
N GLY A 8 18.17 25.98 -11.06
CA GLY A 8 17.36 26.12 -9.85
C GLY A 8 15.89 26.47 -10.07
N ARG A 9 15.36 26.48 -11.31
CA ARG A 9 13.91 26.62 -11.52
C ARG A 9 13.20 25.40 -10.93
N GLN A 10 12.31 25.61 -9.97
CA GLN A 10 11.59 24.53 -9.29
C GLN A 10 10.12 24.49 -9.70
N THR A 11 9.59 23.30 -9.93
CA THR A 11 8.16 23.07 -10.14
C THR A 11 7.66 22.10 -9.08
N LEU A 12 6.53 22.41 -8.47
CA LEU A 12 5.88 21.56 -7.48
C LEU A 12 4.55 21.05 -8.04
N LYS A 13 4.40 19.73 -8.16
CA LYS A 13 3.16 19.08 -8.58
C LYS A 13 2.52 18.39 -7.40
N SER A 14 1.25 18.68 -7.09
CA SER A 14 0.47 17.95 -6.08
C SER A 14 -0.30 16.80 -6.72
N PHE A 15 -0.39 15.68 -6.02
CA PHE A 15 -1.19 14.51 -6.44
C PHE A 15 -2.45 14.31 -5.59
N GLY A 16 -2.57 15.05 -4.49
CA GLY A 16 -3.76 15.03 -3.63
C GLY A 16 -3.51 14.36 -2.28
N PRO A 17 -4.59 14.18 -1.48
CA PRO A 17 -4.52 13.64 -0.13
C PRO A 17 -4.32 12.11 -0.14
N VAL A 18 -3.47 11.60 0.75
CA VAL A 18 -3.09 10.18 0.81
C VAL A 18 -3.72 9.46 1.99
N LEU A 19 -3.00 9.37 3.12
CA LEU A 19 -3.46 8.73 4.35
C LEU A 19 -3.53 9.78 5.46
N LYS A 20 -4.28 9.45 6.51
CA LYS A 20 -4.29 10.24 7.73
C LYS A 20 -2.99 9.98 8.49
N TYR A 21 -2.29 11.06 8.82
CA TYR A 21 -1.12 11.02 9.67
C TYR A 21 -1.23 12.08 10.75
N HIS A 22 -0.78 11.73 11.95
CA HIS A 22 -0.53 12.67 13.01
C HIS A 22 0.72 13.49 12.67
N CYS A 23 0.68 14.81 12.86
CA CYS A 23 1.81 15.68 12.60
C CYS A 23 2.51 16.08 13.90
N ASP A 24 3.78 15.71 14.05
CA ASP A 24 4.57 16.02 15.26
C ASP A 24 4.83 17.53 15.45
N HIS A 25 4.66 18.33 14.40
CA HIS A 25 4.90 19.77 14.47
C HIS A 25 3.66 20.55 14.94
N CYS A 26 2.47 20.22 14.44
CA CYS A 26 1.24 20.94 14.77
C CYS A 26 0.23 20.11 15.57
N HIS A 27 0.57 18.86 15.89
CA HIS A 27 -0.23 17.91 16.69
C HIS A 27 -1.66 17.68 16.18
N ASN A 28 -1.86 17.87 14.86
CA ASN A 28 -3.14 17.63 14.21
C ASN A 28 -3.09 16.35 13.38
N GLU A 29 -4.22 15.65 13.32
CA GLU A 29 -4.41 14.48 12.46
C GLU A 29 -5.24 14.87 11.23
N LYS A 30 -4.63 14.79 10.05
CA LYS A 30 -5.27 15.12 8.77
C LYS A 30 -4.75 14.21 7.67
N HIS A 31 -5.44 14.19 6.54
CA HIS A 31 -4.89 13.55 5.33
C HIS A 31 -3.72 14.38 4.82
N TRP A 32 -2.54 13.78 4.79
CA TRP A 32 -1.36 14.44 4.25
C TRP A 32 -1.41 14.47 2.73
N VAL A 33 -0.73 15.46 2.13
CA VAL A 33 -0.80 15.71 0.69
C VAL A 33 0.53 15.34 0.05
N LEU A 34 0.45 14.62 -1.07
CA LEU A 34 1.62 14.15 -1.82
C LEU A 34 2.05 15.17 -2.87
N TYR A 35 3.36 15.41 -2.93
CA TYR A 35 3.99 16.34 -3.87
C TYR A 35 5.21 15.74 -4.56
N CYS A 36 5.45 16.17 -5.80
CA CYS A 36 6.69 15.94 -6.52
C CYS A 36 7.31 17.30 -6.86
N LYS A 37 8.50 17.56 -6.34
CA LYS A 37 9.29 18.75 -6.62
C LYS A 37 10.35 18.39 -7.66
N ARG A 38 10.36 19.10 -8.79
CA ARG A 38 11.38 18.94 -9.83
C ARG A 38 12.19 20.21 -9.96
N THR A 39 13.50 20.09 -9.99
CA THR A 39 14.42 21.20 -10.26
C THR A 39 14.97 21.06 -11.67
N TRP A 40 14.84 22.13 -12.44
CA TRP A 40 15.06 22.17 -13.87
C TRP A 40 16.30 22.97 -14.22
N PHE A 41 17.02 22.47 -15.21
CA PHE A 41 17.95 23.25 -16.01
C PHE A 41 17.16 24.04 -17.04
N THR A 42 17.39 25.36 -17.09
CA THR A 42 16.71 26.24 -18.04
C THR A 42 17.67 26.76 -19.09
N LEU A 43 17.20 26.81 -20.33
CA LEU A 43 17.89 27.43 -21.45
C LEU A 43 16.92 28.43 -22.08
N PHE A 44 17.35 29.68 -22.28
CA PHE A 44 16.46 30.77 -22.71
C PHE A 44 15.21 30.90 -21.82
N PHE A 45 15.37 30.70 -20.50
CA PHE A 45 14.28 30.69 -19.51
C PHE A 45 13.24 29.56 -19.67
N ILE A 46 13.40 28.68 -20.66
CA ILE A 46 12.56 27.49 -20.88
C ILE A 46 13.16 26.33 -20.08
N PRO A 47 12.37 25.63 -19.23
CA PRO A 47 12.85 24.46 -18.50
C PRO A 47 12.95 23.28 -19.46
N ILE A 48 14.17 22.78 -19.71
CA ILE A 48 14.40 21.71 -20.68
C ILE A 48 14.50 20.36 -19.96
N ILE A 49 15.46 20.22 -19.03
CA ILE A 49 15.76 18.94 -18.38
C ILE A 49 15.64 19.07 -16.86
N PRO A 50 14.82 18.24 -16.20
CA PRO A 50 14.84 18.16 -14.75
C PRO A 50 16.07 17.36 -14.30
N TYR A 51 16.95 17.96 -13.51
CA TYR A 51 18.16 17.29 -13.01
C TYR A 51 18.02 16.79 -11.56
N SER A 52 16.97 17.21 -10.85
CA SER A 52 16.66 16.72 -9.51
C SER A 52 15.16 16.54 -9.35
N THR A 53 14.76 15.42 -8.78
CA THR A 53 13.37 15.12 -8.42
C THR A 53 13.32 14.69 -6.97
N GLU A 54 12.52 15.39 -6.18
CA GLU A 54 12.27 15.11 -4.77
C GLU A 54 10.79 14.76 -4.58
N TYR A 55 10.53 13.66 -3.89
CA TYR A 55 9.18 13.22 -3.52
C TYR A 55 8.92 13.63 -2.08
N LEU A 56 7.80 14.30 -1.85
CA LEU A 56 7.50 14.96 -0.58
C LEU A 56 6.08 14.62 -0.14
N MET A 57 5.91 14.37 1.15
CA MET A 57 4.59 14.31 1.78
C MET A 57 4.49 15.43 2.82
N LEU A 58 3.49 16.30 2.69
CA LEU A 58 3.38 17.49 3.52
C LEU A 58 2.07 17.50 4.31
N CYS A 59 2.16 17.97 5.56
CA CYS A 59 1.01 18.34 6.38
C CYS A 59 0.26 19.51 5.72
N PRO A 60 -1.06 19.41 5.50
CA PRO A 60 -1.81 20.49 4.86
C PRO A 60 -1.86 21.77 5.70
N ILE A 61 -1.68 21.67 7.03
CA ILE A 61 -1.79 22.77 7.99
C ILE A 61 -0.48 23.56 8.08
N CYS A 62 0.59 22.95 8.59
CA CYS A 62 1.85 23.66 8.87
C CYS A 62 2.92 23.50 7.78
N LYS A 63 2.65 22.72 6.72
CA LYS A 63 3.60 22.38 5.64
C LYS A 63 4.87 21.63 6.08
N TYR A 64 4.94 21.21 7.35
CA TYR A 64 5.92 20.23 7.78
C TYR A 64 5.78 18.97 6.93
N GLY A 65 6.89 18.35 6.54
CA GLY A 65 6.81 17.21 5.66
C GLY A 65 8.09 16.40 5.57
N VAL A 66 7.93 15.22 5.00
CA VAL A 66 8.97 14.19 4.91
C VAL A 66 9.32 13.93 3.46
N LYS A 67 10.60 13.60 3.22
CA LYS A 67 11.06 13.12 1.92
C LYS A 67 10.75 11.64 1.79
N LEU A 68 10.28 11.25 0.63
CA LEU A 68 9.94 9.87 0.30
C LEU A 68 10.91 9.29 -0.73
N GLU A 69 11.14 7.99 -0.62
CA GLU A 69 11.75 7.21 -1.70
C GLU A 69 10.77 7.06 -2.87
N LYS A 70 11.32 6.79 -4.06
CA LYS A 70 10.53 6.70 -5.30
C LYS A 70 9.47 5.60 -5.23
N ASP A 71 9.82 4.44 -4.69
CA ASP A 71 8.93 3.29 -4.64
C ASP A 71 7.73 3.56 -3.71
N LYS A 72 8.02 4.10 -2.51
CA LYS A 72 6.99 4.58 -1.57
C LYS A 72 6.12 5.69 -2.16
N PHE A 73 6.72 6.58 -2.94
CA PHE A 73 5.96 7.62 -3.62
C PHE A 73 4.97 7.05 -4.63
N GLU A 74 5.35 6.05 -5.44
CA GLU A 74 4.43 5.44 -6.41
C GLU A 74 3.30 4.67 -5.71
N GLU A 75 3.58 3.97 -4.59
CA GLU A 75 2.56 3.36 -3.72
C GLU A 75 1.55 4.43 -3.24
N TYR A 76 2.03 5.52 -2.66
CA TYR A 76 1.17 6.61 -2.19
C TYR A 76 0.47 7.39 -3.30
N LYS A 77 1.06 7.47 -4.49
CA LYS A 77 0.47 8.17 -5.62
C LYS A 77 -0.79 7.47 -6.11
N ALA A 78 -0.82 6.14 -6.13
CA ALA A 78 -2.03 5.39 -6.48
C ALA A 78 -3.18 5.71 -5.51
N ILE A 79 -2.90 5.73 -4.20
CA ILE A 79 -3.86 6.10 -3.16
C ILE A 79 -4.32 7.57 -3.33
N ALA A 80 -3.37 8.48 -3.55
CA ALA A 80 -3.65 9.91 -3.71
C ALA A 80 -4.60 10.18 -4.88
N LEU A 81 -4.38 9.49 -6.00
CA LEU A 81 -5.22 9.61 -7.19
C LEU A 81 -6.63 9.08 -6.92
N CYS A 82 -6.76 7.90 -6.31
CA CYS A 82 -8.05 7.33 -5.94
C CYS A 82 -8.86 8.27 -5.02
N ASN A 83 -8.22 8.82 -3.99
CA ASN A 83 -8.85 9.79 -3.10
C ASN A 83 -9.25 11.08 -3.84
N THR A 84 -8.40 11.55 -4.76
CA THR A 84 -8.68 12.74 -5.57
C THR A 84 -9.85 12.51 -6.51
N ASP A 85 -9.95 11.34 -7.13
CA ASP A 85 -11.07 10.96 -7.99
C ASP A 85 -12.39 10.98 -7.20
N LEU A 86 -12.39 10.49 -5.96
CA LEU A 86 -13.55 10.56 -5.08
C LEU A 86 -13.92 12.01 -4.75
N ILE A 87 -12.94 12.84 -4.37
CA ILE A 87 -13.16 14.27 -4.05
C ILE A 87 -13.74 15.02 -5.26
N ASN A 88 -13.24 14.71 -6.45
CA ASN A 88 -13.72 15.29 -7.71
C ASN A 88 -15.05 14.69 -8.19
N LYS A 89 -15.62 13.74 -7.44
CA LYS A 89 -16.85 13.00 -7.80
C LYS A 89 -16.74 12.27 -9.15
N ALA A 90 -15.52 11.91 -9.54
CA ALA A 90 -15.26 11.11 -10.74
C ALA A 90 -15.57 9.63 -10.51
N ILE A 91 -15.53 9.19 -9.26
CA ILE A 91 -15.91 7.83 -8.83
C ILE A 91 -16.90 7.88 -7.66
N THR A 92 -17.64 6.80 -7.47
CA THR A 92 -18.56 6.63 -6.35
C THR A 92 -17.83 6.19 -5.08
N GLN A 93 -18.48 6.35 -3.92
CA GLN A 93 -17.95 5.90 -2.63
C GLN A 93 -17.69 4.37 -2.60
N GLN A 94 -18.52 3.59 -3.28
CA GLN A 94 -18.40 2.13 -3.33
C GLN A 94 -17.19 1.71 -4.18
N GLU A 95 -17.00 2.32 -5.35
CA GLU A 95 -15.84 2.07 -6.21
C GLU A 95 -14.53 2.51 -5.55
N HIS A 96 -14.55 3.64 -4.83
CA HIS A 96 -13.41 4.09 -4.04
C HIS A 96 -13.02 3.06 -2.98
N ALA A 97 -13.99 2.54 -2.23
CA ALA A 97 -13.72 1.54 -1.20
C ALA A 97 -13.11 0.25 -1.77
N ALA A 98 -13.65 -0.26 -2.88
CA ALA A 98 -13.11 -1.45 -3.54
C ALA A 98 -11.66 -1.24 -4.05
N ARG A 99 -11.39 -0.09 -4.68
CA ARG A 99 -10.04 0.25 -5.17
C ARG A 99 -9.05 0.46 -4.02
N MET A 100 -9.51 1.05 -2.92
CA MET A 100 -8.67 1.25 -1.73
C MET A 100 -8.29 -0.07 -1.06
N ASP A 101 -9.21 -1.05 -1.01
CA ASP A 101 -8.93 -2.39 -0.48
C ASP A 101 -7.82 -3.09 -1.28
N GLU A 102 -7.94 -3.06 -2.60
CA GLU A 102 -6.93 -3.61 -3.51
C GLU A 102 -5.56 -2.95 -3.31
N LEU A 103 -5.50 -1.62 -3.17
CA LEU A 103 -4.25 -0.87 -2.98
C LEU A 103 -3.59 -1.10 -1.61
N LEU A 104 -4.37 -1.36 -0.57
CA LEU A 104 -3.87 -1.58 0.79
C LEU A 104 -3.47 -3.03 1.06
N SER A 105 -4.10 -4.00 0.35
CA SER A 105 -3.82 -5.43 0.48
C SER A 105 -2.33 -5.84 0.37
N PRO A 106 -1.48 -5.26 -0.51
CA PRO A 106 -0.08 -5.65 -0.62
C PRO A 106 0.76 -5.04 0.51
N THR A 107 0.30 -3.91 1.07
CA THR A 107 1.02 -3.15 2.11
C THR A 107 0.86 -3.80 3.48
N LEU A 108 -0.27 -4.47 3.73
CA LEU A 108 -0.46 -5.28 4.94
C LEU A 108 0.43 -6.52 4.95
N ASN A 109 0.54 -7.24 3.83
CA ASN A 109 1.36 -8.45 3.73
C ASN A 109 2.87 -8.17 3.88
N LYS A 110 3.39 -7.07 3.31
CA LYS A 110 4.82 -6.72 3.50
C LYS A 110 5.16 -6.38 4.95
N ASN A 111 4.28 -5.65 5.64
CA ASN A 111 4.54 -5.24 7.03
C ASN A 111 4.52 -6.41 8.02
N THR A 112 3.71 -7.46 7.79
CA THR A 112 3.73 -8.66 8.64
C THR A 112 4.99 -9.49 8.42
N ASP A 113 5.43 -9.59 7.16
CA ASP A 113 6.59 -10.39 6.79
C ASP A 113 7.92 -9.72 7.10
N ASP A 114 7.98 -8.39 7.27
CA ASP A 114 9.20 -7.68 7.67
C ASP A 114 9.25 -7.46 9.20
N ALA A 115 8.11 -7.18 9.84
CA ALA A 115 8.05 -6.94 11.28
C ALA A 115 8.33 -8.20 12.12
N ASP A 116 7.94 -9.39 11.65
CA ASP A 116 8.19 -10.63 12.39
C ASP A 116 9.70 -10.95 12.49
N TRP A 117 10.55 -10.40 11.62
CA TRP A 117 11.97 -10.76 11.55
C TRP A 117 12.89 -9.60 11.95
N ALA A 118 12.34 -8.41 12.13
CA ALA A 118 13.07 -7.22 12.56
C ALA A 118 13.69 -7.45 13.96
N GLY A 119 15.02 -7.29 14.07
CA GLY A 119 15.76 -7.45 15.33
C GLY A 119 16.14 -8.89 15.71
N LYS A 120 15.76 -9.90 14.92
CA LYS A 120 16.16 -11.30 15.14
C LYS A 120 17.53 -11.58 14.51
N THR A 121 18.37 -12.38 15.18
CA THR A 121 19.67 -12.83 14.63
C THR A 121 19.49 -13.89 13.55
N GLU A 122 20.49 -14.11 12.69
CA GLU A 122 20.39 -15.11 11.61
C GLU A 122 20.04 -16.53 12.11
N THR A 123 20.58 -16.93 13.25
CA THR A 123 20.22 -18.21 13.87
C THR A 123 18.76 -18.27 14.29
N GLN A 124 18.24 -17.18 14.88
CA GLN A 124 16.82 -17.10 15.28
C GLN A 124 15.90 -17.12 14.07
N LYS A 125 16.28 -16.47 12.96
CA LYS A 125 15.52 -16.51 11.70
C LYS A 125 15.50 -17.92 11.11
N ASN A 126 16.64 -18.61 11.06
CA ASN A 126 16.70 -19.98 10.55
C ASN A 126 15.87 -20.95 11.40
N TYR A 127 15.88 -20.79 12.72
CA TYR A 127 15.04 -21.58 13.61
C TYR A 127 13.54 -21.37 13.35
N LEU A 128 13.10 -20.13 13.15
CA LEU A 128 11.70 -19.82 12.83
C LEU A 128 11.27 -20.38 11.47
N ARG A 129 12.15 -20.37 10.46
CA ARG A 129 11.88 -21.03 9.17
C ARG A 129 11.66 -22.53 9.34
N GLN A 130 12.54 -23.20 10.09
CA GLN A 130 12.41 -24.63 10.36
C GLN A 130 11.09 -24.95 11.07
N LEU A 131 10.66 -24.12 12.02
CA LEU A 131 9.37 -24.31 12.68
C LEU A 131 8.18 -24.17 11.70
N LYS A 132 8.19 -23.15 10.83
CA LYS A 132 7.15 -22.98 9.80
C LYS A 132 7.09 -24.16 8.84
N GLU A 133 8.24 -24.63 8.35
CA GLU A 133 8.32 -25.81 7.48
C GLU A 133 7.70 -27.05 8.16
N ILE A 134 8.01 -27.26 9.45
CA ILE A 134 7.44 -28.36 10.23
C ILE A 134 5.92 -28.20 10.42
N GLU A 135 5.43 -26.98 10.66
CA GLU A 135 4.00 -26.70 10.79
C GLU A 135 3.25 -26.94 9.47
N GLU A 136 3.81 -26.52 8.34
CA GLU A 136 3.26 -26.75 7.01
C GLU A 136 3.23 -28.26 6.68
N GLU A 137 4.31 -28.99 6.98
CA GLU A 137 4.33 -30.44 6.82
C GLU A 137 3.28 -31.13 7.71
N ARG A 138 3.12 -30.68 8.95
CA ARG A 138 2.11 -31.23 9.87
C ARG A 138 0.69 -30.93 9.38
N ALA A 139 0.44 -29.72 8.89
CA ALA A 139 -0.84 -29.33 8.32
C ALA A 139 -1.15 -30.12 7.04
N ALA A 140 -0.16 -30.32 6.16
CA ALA A 140 -0.30 -31.14 4.96
C ALA A 140 -0.58 -32.61 5.29
N ARG A 141 0.15 -33.19 6.27
CA ARG A 141 -0.10 -34.55 6.76
C ARG A 141 -1.49 -34.68 7.40
N ALA A 142 -1.92 -33.68 8.17
CA ALA A 142 -3.25 -33.66 8.77
C ALA A 142 -4.34 -33.59 7.69
N ALA A 143 -4.18 -32.73 6.68
CA ALA A 143 -5.09 -32.63 5.54
C ALA A 143 -5.15 -33.94 4.72
N MET A 144 -4.02 -34.62 4.52
CA MET A 144 -3.96 -35.94 3.88
C MET A 144 -4.66 -37.01 4.72
N SER A 145 -4.51 -36.99 6.05
CA SER A 145 -5.19 -37.94 6.94
C SER A 145 -6.70 -37.70 7.05
N ALA A 146 -7.15 -36.45 6.83
CA ALA A 146 -8.56 -36.10 6.79
C ALA A 146 -9.24 -36.49 5.46
N GLY A 147 -8.48 -36.75 4.40
CA GLY A 147 -8.98 -37.13 3.08
C GLY A 147 -9.24 -38.63 2.86
N SER A 148 -9.06 -39.48 3.88
CA SER A 148 -9.18 -40.94 3.76
C SER A 148 -10.42 -41.57 4.42
N GLN A 149 -11.49 -40.81 4.64
CA GLN A 149 -12.79 -41.36 5.07
C GLN A 149 -13.95 -40.85 4.21
N GLU A 150 -14.24 -41.57 3.12
CA GLU A 150 -15.57 -41.66 2.50
C GLU A 150 -15.69 -43.01 1.76
N PRO A 151 -16.89 -43.60 1.54
CA PRO A 151 -18.23 -43.19 1.99
C PRO A 151 -19.03 -44.33 2.65
N ALA A 152 -19.94 -44.03 3.57
CA ALA A 152 -21.03 -44.95 3.94
C ALA A 152 -22.34 -44.43 3.32
N TYR A 153 -22.64 -44.94 2.14
CA TYR A 153 -23.96 -44.96 1.55
C TYR A 153 -24.90 -45.78 2.46
N THR A 154 -26.11 -45.29 2.74
CA THR A 154 -27.32 -46.13 2.87
C THR A 154 -28.56 -45.26 2.61
N GLU A 155 -29.07 -45.45 1.40
CA GLU A 155 -30.47 -45.61 1.00
C GLU A 155 -31.56 -44.69 1.58
N SER A 156 -32.16 -43.96 0.64
CA SER A 156 -33.53 -43.46 0.71
C SER A 156 -34.54 -44.62 0.73
N THR A 157 -35.45 -44.60 1.70
CA THR A 157 -36.78 -45.18 1.55
C THR A 157 -37.81 -44.11 1.85
N THR A 158 -38.55 -43.76 0.80
CA THR A 158 -39.88 -43.15 0.82
C THR A 158 -40.92 -44.07 1.44
N GLU A 159 -42.13 -43.52 1.70
CA GLU A 159 -43.34 -44.10 2.33
C GLU A 159 -43.41 -43.81 3.84
N GLU A 160 -44.48 -43.29 4.44
CA GLU A 160 -45.90 -43.37 4.09
C GLU A 160 -46.73 -42.35 4.90
N ALA A 161 -48.02 -42.25 4.58
CA ALA A 161 -49.00 -41.27 5.01
C ALA A 161 -49.49 -41.38 6.48
N GLY A 162 -50.15 -40.31 6.97
CA GLY A 162 -51.33 -40.43 7.84
C GLY A 162 -51.38 -39.59 9.13
N GLY A 163 -52.42 -38.74 9.24
CA GLY A 163 -53.15 -38.33 10.47
C GLY A 163 -52.40 -37.49 11.51
N ASN A 164 -52.95 -36.42 12.09
CA ASN A 164 -54.32 -36.01 12.36
C ASN A 164 -54.35 -34.49 12.58
#